data_AF-A0A914T4J1-F1
#
_entry.id   AF-A0A914T4J1-F1
#
_cell.length_a   1.000
_cell.length_b   1.000
_cell.length_c   1.000
_cell.angle_alpha   90.00
_cell.angle_beta   90.00
_cell.angle_gamma   90.00
#
_symmetry.space_group_name_H-M   'P 1'
#
loop_
_entity.id
_entity.type
_entity.pdbx_description
1 polymer ?
#
loop_
_entity_poly.entity_id
_entity_poly.type
_entity_poly.pdbx_seq_one_letter_code
_entity_poly.pdbx_strand_id
1 'polypeptide(L)' 'MIYPYSLHSLQINISLQSLLLTMDKQQQQEAAQHAHKSNQNNPNNHEYKAAMDNHANQLNPNNPVYEASRSGEKAQ' A
#
# COMPACT_ATOMS: atom_id res chain seq x y z
N MET A 1 -22.35 -24.39 -43.40
CA MET A 1 -21.38 -25.13 -42.57
C MET A 1 -21.30 -24.42 -41.22
N ILE A 2 -22.09 -24.86 -40.24
CA ILE A 2 -22.14 -24.24 -38.91
C ILE A 2 -21.27 -25.10 -38.01
N TYR A 3 -20.15 -24.56 -37.51
CA TYR A 3 -19.28 -25.25 -36.54
C TYR A 3 -19.90 -25.11 -35.15
N PRO A 4 -20.41 -26.18 -34.51
CA PRO A 4 -20.89 -26.06 -33.15
C PRO A 4 -19.68 -26.05 -32.21
N TYR A 5 -19.44 -24.91 -31.55
CA TYR A 5 -18.67 -24.92 -30.30
C TYR A 5 -19.36 -25.89 -29.34
N SER A 6 -18.72 -26.98 -28.95
CA SER A 6 -19.28 -27.90 -27.96
C SER A 6 -19.26 -27.23 -26.59
N LEU A 7 -20.21 -27.56 -25.71
CA LEU A 7 -20.29 -27.03 -24.34
C LEU A 7 -18.95 -27.12 -23.59
N HIS A 8 -18.17 -28.17 -23.86
CA HIS A 8 -16.84 -28.37 -23.29
C HIS A 8 -15.83 -27.30 -23.75
N SER A 9 -15.83 -26.94 -25.03
CA SER A 9 -14.95 -25.90 -25.58
C SER A 9 -15.28 -24.50 -25.02
N LEU A 10 -16.55 -24.20 -24.76
CA LEU A 10 -16.97 -22.95 -24.14
C LEU A 10 -16.53 -22.88 -22.67
N GLN A 11 -16.69 -23.98 -21.92
CA GLN A 11 -16.25 -24.07 -20.53
C GLN A 11 -14.74 -23.85 -20.39
N ILE A 12 -13.95 -24.39 -21.33
CA ILE A 12 -12.49 -24.16 -21.38
C ILE A 12 -12.17 -22.67 -21.57
N ASN A 13 -12.81 -22.03 -22.55
CA ASN A 13 -12.58 -20.61 -22.82
C ASN A 13 -12.95 -19.72 -21.63
N ILE A 14 -14.06 -20.00 -20.94
CA ILE A 14 -14.47 -19.26 -19.74
C ILE A 14 -13.45 -19.46 -18.61
N SER A 15 -12.94 -20.68 -18.44
CA SER A 15 -11.96 -21.01 -17.40
C SER A 15 -10.64 -20.28 -17.63
N LEU A 16 -10.16 -20.21 -18.88
CA LEU A 16 -8.93 -19.48 -19.23
C LEU A 16 -9.08 -17.96 -19.07
N GLN A 17 -10.21 -17.38 -19.45
CA GLN A 17 -10.49 -15.96 -19.23
C GLN A 17 -10.54 -15.60 -17.74
N SER A 18 -11.13 -16.48 -16.93
CA SER A 18 -11.19 -16.29 -15.47
C SER A 18 -9.79 -16.31 -14.86
N LEU A 19 -8.92 -17.22 -15.32
CA LEU A 19 -7.53 -17.31 -14.86
C LEU A 19 -6.71 -16.06 -15.23
N LEU A 20 -6.83 -15.59 -16.48
CA LEU A 20 -6.17 -14.37 -16.93
C LEU A 20 -6.60 -13.16 -16.09
N LEU A 21 -7.90 -13.02 -15.85
CA LEU A 21 -8.43 -11.93 -15.03
C LEU A 21 -7.89 -11.98 -13.59
N THR A 22 -7.71 -13.17 -13.00
CA THR A 22 -7.15 -13.30 -11.66
C THR A 22 -5.67 -12.94 -11.60
N MET A 23 -4.89 -13.33 -12.62
CA MET A 23 -3.48 -12.96 -12.71
C MET A 23 -3.29 -11.45 -12.84
N ASP A 24 -4.10 -10.80 -13.68
CA ASP A 24 -4.05 -9.34 -13.84
C ASP A 24 -4.39 -8.61 -12.53
N LYS A 25 -5.41 -9.10 -11.80
CA LYS A 25 -5.78 -8.54 -10.50
C LYS A 25 -4.68 -8.69 -9.46
N GLN A 26 -3.93 -9.81 -9.47
CA GLN A 26 -2.80 -10.00 -8.57
C GLN A 26 -1.68 -9.00 -8.85
N GLN A 27 -1.29 -8.85 -10.12
CA GLN A 27 -0.25 -7.88 -10.51
C GLN A 27 -0.63 -6.43 -10.15
N GLN A 28 -1.90 -6.06 -10.36
CA GLN A 28 -2.39 -4.72 -10.00
C GLN A 28 -2.33 -4.46 -8.50
N GLN A 29 -2.69 -5.45 -7.68
CA GLN A 29 -2.62 -5.33 -6.22
C GLN A 29 -1.18 -5.18 -5.74
N GLU A 30 -0.25 -5.97 -6.27
CA GLU A 30 1.17 -5.87 -5.94
C GLU A 30 1.72 -4.49 -6.33
N ALA A 31 1.43 -4.00 -7.54
CA ALA A 31 1.83 -2.67 -7.98
C ALA A 31 1.27 -1.57 -7.08
N ALA A 32 0.00 -1.66 -6.66
CA ALA A 32 -0.62 -0.71 -5.75
C ALA A 32 0.04 -0.71 -4.36
N GLN A 33 0.38 -1.90 -3.84
CA GLN A 33 1.11 -2.02 -2.57
C GLN A 33 2.50 -1.41 -2.65
N HIS A 34 3.24 -1.71 -3.71
CA HIS A 34 4.55 -1.13 -3.95
C HIS A 34 4.49 0.40 -4.06
N ALA A 35 3.52 0.95 -4.81
CA ALA A 35 3.34 2.39 -4.94
C ALA A 35 3.01 3.07 -3.60
N HIS A 36 2.13 2.48 -2.79
CA HIS A 36 1.79 3.01 -1.47
C HIS A 36 3.01 3.04 -0.56
N LYS A 37 3.76 1.94 -0.49
CA LYS A 37 4.96 1.85 0.33
C LYS A 37 6.04 2.83 -0.11
N SER A 38 6.22 3.01 -1.41
CA SER A 38 7.17 4.00 -1.95
C SER A 38 6.78 5.42 -1.59
N ASN A 39 5.49 5.78 -1.69
CA ASN A 39 5.01 7.11 -1.30
C ASN A 39 5.14 7.38 0.20
N GLN A 40 4.88 6.39 1.03
CA GLN A 40 5.04 6.51 2.48
C GLN A 40 6.49 6.74 2.90
N ASN A 41 7.47 6.16 2.18
CA ASN A 41 8.89 6.27 2.49
C ASN A 41 9.62 7.31 1.62
N ASN A 42 8.88 8.13 0.88
CA ASN A 42 9.46 9.16 0.03
C ASN A 42 9.93 10.34 0.90
N PRO A 43 11.24 10.69 0.93
CA PRO A 43 11.74 11.81 1.71
C PRO A 43 11.17 13.17 1.28
N ASN A 44 10.68 13.27 0.04
CA ASN A 44 10.00 14.47 -0.47
C ASN A 44 8.49 14.49 -0.13
N ASN A 45 7.94 13.45 0.51
CA ASN A 45 6.58 13.47 1.03
C ASN A 45 6.54 14.27 2.34
N HIS A 46 5.70 15.30 2.37
CA HIS A 46 5.49 16.15 3.54
C HIS A 46 5.09 15.35 4.79
N GLU A 47 4.24 14.32 4.65
CA GLU A 47 3.81 13.48 5.76
C GLU A 47 4.97 12.66 6.35
N TYR A 48 5.83 12.11 5.48
CA TYR A 48 7.03 11.39 5.89
C TYR A 48 7.99 12.32 6.64
N LYS A 49 8.19 13.53 6.12
CA LYS A 49 9.04 14.53 6.75
C LYS A 49 8.52 14.93 8.14
N ALA A 50 7.23 15.23 8.25
CA ALA A 50 6.60 15.57 9.52
C ALA A 50 6.69 14.42 10.54
N ALA A 51 6.51 13.17 10.10
CA ALA A 51 6.66 12.00 10.96
C ALA A 51 8.10 11.85 11.48
N MET A 52 9.10 12.05 10.61
CA MET A 52 10.52 11.98 11.00
C MET A 52 10.92 13.12 11.94
N ASP A 53 10.45 14.34 11.69
CA ASP A 53 10.72 15.49 12.57
C ASP A 53 10.06 15.31 13.94
N ASN A 54 8.82 14.79 13.98
CA ASN A 54 8.15 14.44 15.24
C ASN A 54 8.92 13.36 16.02
N HIS A 55 9.39 12.31 15.33
CA HIS A 55 10.20 11.27 15.94
C HIS A 55 11.52 11.83 16.51
N ALA A 56 12.20 12.72 15.76
CA ALA A 56 13.41 13.38 16.24
C ALA A 56 13.14 14.24 17.48
N ASN A 57 12.04 15.01 17.48
CA ASN A 57 11.65 15.85 18.61
C ASN A 57 11.33 15.03 19.87
N GLN A 58 10.69 13.86 19.71
CA GLN A 58 10.41 12.93 20.81
C GLN A 58 11.65 12.26 21.39
N LEU A 59 12.77 12.23 20.67
CA LEU A 59 14.02 11.62 21.12
C LEU A 59 15.07 12.64 21.60
N ASN A 60 14.80 13.94 21.44
CA ASN A 60 15.72 14.99 21.85
C ASN A 60 15.37 15.50 23.26
N PRO A 61 16.16 15.19 24.31
CA PRO A 61 15.87 15.63 25.68
C PRO A 61 15.89 17.15 25.87
N ASN A 62 16.46 17.91 24.93
CA ASN A 62 16.42 19.37 24.95
C ASN A 62 15.17 19.94 24.28
N ASN A 63 14.30 19.10 23.71
CA ASN A 63 13.04 19.51 23.10
C ASN A 63 11.89 19.32 24.10
N PRO A 64 11.00 20.31 24.31
CA PRO A 64 9.88 20.18 25.25
C PRO A 64 8.93 19.01 24.93
N VAL A 65 8.86 18.57 23.67
CA VAL A 65 8.06 17.41 23.25
C VAL A 65 8.57 16.10 23.88
N TYR A 66 9.89 16.00 24.13
CA TYR A 66 10.47 14.85 24.82
C TYR A 66 9.90 14.73 26.23
N GLU A 67 9.91 15.82 27.01
CA GLU A 67 9.38 15.83 28.39
C GLU A 67 7.88 15.53 28.43
N ALA A 68 7.11 16.11 27.50
CA ALA A 68 5.68 15.82 27.35
C ALA A 68 5.44 14.31 27.08
N SER A 69 6.26 13.68 26.24
CA SER A 69 6.16 12.24 25.94
C SER A 69 6.48 11.33 27.13
N ARG A 70 7.26 11.82 28.10
CA ARG A 70 7.69 11.07 29.30
C ARG A 70 6.80 11.30 30.52
N SER A 71 6.24 12.50 30.64
CA SER A 71 5.37 12.91 31.75
C SER A 71 3.90 12.54 31.53
N GLY A 72 3.49 12.24 30.30
CA GLY A 72 2.08 11.98 29.97
C GLY A 72 1.24 13.26 29.88
N GLU A 73 1.87 14.43 30.03
CA GLU A 73 1.23 15.72 29.78
C GLU A 73 1.19 16.01 28.29
N LYS A 74 0.04 16.47 27.79
CA LYS A 74 -0.08 16.88 26.39
C LYS A 74 0.74 18.16 26.18
N ALA A 75 1.63 18.16 25.19
CA ALA A 75 2.36 19.36 24.77
C ALA A 75 1.34 20.49 24.51
N GLN A 76 1.51 21.62 25.21
CA GLN A 76 0.61 22.79 25.19
C GLN A 76 0.76 23.61 23.91
#